data_AF-A0A9E8RUP9-F1
#
_entry.id   AF-A0A9E8RUP9-F1
#
_cell.length_a   1.000
_cell.length_b   1.000
_cell.length_c   1.000
_cell.angle_alpha   90.00
_cell.angle_beta   90.00
_cell.angle_gamma   90.00
#
_symmetry.space_group_name_H-M   'P 1'
#
loop_
_entity.id
_entity.type
_entity.pdbx_description
1 polymer ?
#
loop_
_entity_poly.entity_id
_entity_poly.type
_entity_poly.pdbx_seq_one_letter_code
_entity_poly.pdbx_strand_id
1 'polypeptide(L)'
;MIYPSMSLILINLICFLLMIMSLLISKKMMINREKNSPYECGFDPKMSPRIPFSVHFFLITLLFLIFDIEISLLLPLFISNSLSNMKTLMLSTSIIMNILIIGILLEWNQSILNWKI
;
A
#
# COMPACT_ATOMS: atom_id res chain seq x y z
N MET A 1 -20.61 -0.02 18.09
CA MET A 1 -19.81 -1.07 17.41
C MET A 1 -20.61 -1.96 16.46
N ILE A 2 -21.92 -2.19 16.69
CA ILE A 2 -22.74 -3.08 15.82
C ILE A 2 -23.18 -2.41 14.50
N TYR A 3 -23.44 -1.10 14.49
CA TYR A 3 -23.83 -0.39 13.27
C TYR A 3 -22.77 -0.38 12.15
N PRO A 4 -21.47 -0.11 12.42
CA PRO A 4 -20.45 -0.17 11.37
C PRO A 4 -20.18 -1.62 10.89
N SER A 5 -20.38 -2.64 11.74
CA SER A 5 -20.26 -4.03 11.29
C SER A 5 -21.40 -4.44 10.36
N MET A 6 -22.63 -3.95 10.60
CA MET A 6 -23.78 -4.27 9.75
C MET A 6 -23.70 -3.59 8.37
N SER A 7 -23.18 -2.35 8.29
CA SER A 7 -22.99 -1.68 7.01
C SER A 7 -21.92 -2.36 6.14
N LEU A 8 -20.83 -2.84 6.74
CA LEU A 8 -19.78 -3.60 6.04
C LEU A 8 -20.31 -4.92 5.44
N ILE A 9 -21.15 -5.63 6.20
CA ILE A 9 -21.78 -6.87 5.73
C ILE A 9 -22.69 -6.58 4.53
N LEU A 10 -23.47 -5.50 4.59
CA LEU A 10 -24.36 -5.09 3.50
C LEU A 10 -23.59 -4.76 2.21
N ILE A 11 -22.48 -4.01 2.32
CA ILE A 11 -21.65 -3.62 1.16
C ILE A 11 -21.07 -4.86 0.47
N ASN A 12 -20.52 -5.81 1.25
CA ASN A 12 -19.96 -7.04 0.69
C ASN A 12 -21.03 -7.89 -0.01
N LEU A 13 -22.24 -7.96 0.55
CA LEU A 13 -23.37 -8.66 -0.08
C LEU A 13 -23.75 -8.02 -1.42
N ILE A 14 -23.80 -6.69 -1.48
CA ILE A 14 -24.13 -5.96 -2.71
C ILE A 14 -23.05 -6.20 -3.78
N CYS A 15 -21.77 -6.10 -3.43
CA CYS A 15 -20.66 -6.37 -4.36
C CYS A 15 -20.71 -7.81 -4.90
N PHE A 16 -21.03 -8.79 -4.03
CA PHE A 16 -21.13 -10.18 -4.44
C PHE A 16 -22.32 -10.43 -5.40
N LEU A 17 -23.48 -9.83 -5.11
CA LEU A 17 -24.64 -9.89 -5.99
C LEU A 17 -24.34 -9.26 -7.36
N LEU A 18 -23.70 -8.10 -7.40
CA LEU A 18 -23.30 -7.44 -8.65
C LEU A 18 -22.35 -8.32 -9.47
N MET A 19 -21.39 -8.98 -8.82
CA MET A 19 -20.48 -9.91 -9.49
C MET A 19 -21.23 -11.10 -10.11
N ILE A 20 -22.17 -11.72 -9.37
CA ILE A 20 -22.99 -12.83 -9.89
C ILE A 20 -23.83 -12.38 -11.09
N MET A 21 -24.50 -11.23 -10.96
CA MET A 21 -25.32 -10.69 -12.05
C MET A 21 -24.46 -10.43 -13.29
N SER A 22 -23.26 -9.86 -13.13
CA SER A 22 -22.33 -9.63 -14.24
C SER A 22 -21.91 -10.92 -14.94
N LEU A 23 -21.68 -12.01 -14.19
CA LEU A 23 -21.32 -13.31 -14.74
C LEU A 23 -22.49 -13.95 -15.50
N LEU A 24 -23.71 -13.88 -14.94
CA LEU A 24 -24.93 -14.41 -15.56
C LEU A 24 -25.30 -13.67 -16.85
N ILE A 25 -25.15 -12.35 -16.87
CA ILE A 25 -25.45 -11.50 -18.04
C ILE A 25 -24.33 -11.59 -19.08
N SER A 26 -23.09 -11.92 -18.68
CA SER A 26 -21.96 -11.99 -19.60
C SER A 26 -22.19 -13.05 -20.68
N LYS A 27 -22.21 -12.61 -21.94
CA LYS A 27 -22.26 -13.49 -23.12
C LYS A 27 -20.89 -14.10 -23.37
N LYS A 28 -20.44 -14.99 -22.48
CA LYS A 28 -19.16 -15.71 -22.59
C LYS A 28 -19.28 -16.87 -23.58
N MET A 29 -19.65 -16.56 -24.83
CA MET A 29 -20.11 -17.60 -25.75
C MET A 29 -19.01 -18.42 -26.40
N MET A 30 -17.76 -17.96 -26.52
CA MET A 30 -16.68 -18.81 -27.06
C MET A 30 -15.34 -18.42 -26.44
N ILE A 31 -14.61 -19.41 -25.92
CA ILE A 31 -13.23 -19.30 -25.49
C ILE A 31 -12.37 -19.22 -26.76
N ASN A 32 -12.22 -18.03 -27.32
CA ASN A 32 -11.32 -17.81 -28.45
C ASN A 32 -9.89 -17.65 -27.90
N ARG A 33 -8.95 -18.47 -28.39
CA ARG A 33 -7.52 -18.42 -28.03
C ARG A 33 -6.95 -17.00 -28.14
N GLU A 34 -7.29 -16.30 -29.21
CA GLU A 34 -6.82 -14.93 -29.50
C GLU A 34 -7.39 -13.85 -28.57
N LYS A 35 -8.51 -14.13 -27.87
CA LYS A 35 -9.02 -13.23 -26.81
C LYS A 35 -8.32 -13.46 -25.47
N ASN A 36 -7.81 -14.67 -25.26
CA ASN A 36 -7.13 -15.07 -24.02
C ASN A 36 -5.61 -14.91 -24.12
N SER A 37 -5.06 -14.65 -25.32
CA SER A 37 -3.66 -14.29 -25.50
C SER A 37 -3.42 -12.84 -25.05
N PRO A 38 -2.22 -12.53 -24.53
CA PRO A 38 -1.85 -11.17 -24.16
C PRO A 38 -1.91 -10.22 -25.37
N TYR A 39 -2.23 -8.97 -25.08
CA TYR A 39 -2.47 -7.93 -26.09
C TYR A 39 -1.17 -7.52 -26.78
N GLU A 40 -1.27 -7.19 -28.07
CA GLU A 40 -0.22 -6.67 -28.98
C GLU A 40 0.88 -7.66 -29.46
N CYS A 41 0.50 -8.54 -30.40
CA CYS A 41 1.40 -9.17 -31.39
C CYS A 41 1.88 -10.61 -31.14
N GLY A 42 1.20 -11.42 -30.33
CA GLY A 42 1.46 -12.87 -30.30
C GLY A 42 2.84 -13.25 -29.75
N PHE A 43 3.48 -12.32 -29.03
CA PHE A 43 4.60 -12.67 -28.17
C PHE A 43 4.05 -13.40 -26.94
N ASP A 44 4.34 -14.69 -26.85
CA ASP A 44 4.20 -15.39 -25.58
C ASP A 44 5.01 -14.62 -24.53
N PRO A 45 4.49 -14.40 -23.31
CA PRO A 45 5.24 -13.83 -22.21
C PRO A 45 6.26 -14.88 -21.76
N LYS A 46 7.31 -15.09 -22.56
CA LYS A 46 8.50 -15.87 -22.22
C LYS A 46 9.46 -14.97 -21.43
N MET A 47 8.94 -14.32 -20.42
CA MET A 47 9.76 -13.73 -19.37
C MET A 47 9.92 -14.83 -18.34
N SER A 48 11.14 -15.36 -18.18
CA SER A 48 11.41 -16.29 -17.08
C SER A 48 10.99 -15.62 -15.76
N PRO A 49 10.37 -16.34 -14.81
CA PRO A 49 9.84 -15.74 -13.57
C PRO A 49 10.91 -15.12 -12.66
N ARG A 50 12.19 -15.16 -13.06
CA ARG A 50 13.35 -14.70 -12.31
C ARG A 50 14.09 -13.54 -13.00
N ILE A 51 13.45 -12.82 -13.90
CA ILE A 51 14.06 -11.60 -14.44
C ILE A 51 14.19 -10.59 -13.29
N PRO A 52 15.39 -10.04 -13.06
CA PRO A 52 15.56 -9.05 -12.02
C PRO A 52 14.69 -7.84 -12.35
N PHE A 53 13.68 -7.64 -11.50
CA PHE A 53 12.89 -6.43 -11.48
C PHE A 53 13.76 -5.26 -10.99
N SER A 54 13.37 -4.02 -11.27
CA SER A 54 14.25 -2.89 -10.94
C SER A 54 14.43 -2.77 -9.42
N VAL A 55 15.69 -2.67 -8.98
CA VAL A 55 16.09 -2.54 -7.57
C VAL A 55 15.45 -1.31 -6.92
N HIS A 56 15.11 -0.31 -7.73
CA HIS A 56 14.45 0.91 -7.28
C HIS A 56 13.10 0.65 -6.61
N PHE A 57 12.25 -0.22 -7.18
CA PHE A 57 10.97 -0.57 -6.53
C PHE A 57 11.17 -1.31 -5.21
N PHE A 58 12.21 -2.12 -5.10
CA PHE A 58 12.56 -2.79 -3.84
C PHE A 58 13.02 -1.80 -2.76
N LEU A 59 13.81 -0.79 -3.14
CA LEU A 59 14.24 0.25 -2.20
C LEU A 59 13.07 1.08 -1.70
N ILE A 60 12.12 1.43 -2.59
CA ILE A 60 10.91 2.17 -2.20
C ILE A 60 10.04 1.35 -1.23
N THR A 61 9.85 0.06 -1.47
CA THR A 61 9.04 -0.78 -0.56
C THR A 61 9.69 -0.96 0.80
N LEU A 62 11.02 -1.09 0.85
CA LEU A 62 11.77 -1.19 2.09
C LEU A 62 11.71 0.13 2.88
N LEU A 63 11.85 1.28 2.21
CA LEU A 63 11.74 2.60 2.81
C LEU A 63 10.34 2.86 3.36
N PHE A 64 9.29 2.49 2.60
CA PHE A 64 7.91 2.55 3.07
C PHE A 64 7.69 1.73 4.34
N LEU A 65 8.24 0.51 4.40
CA LEU A 65 8.10 -0.36 5.57
C LEU A 65 8.74 0.24 6.83
N ILE A 66 9.94 0.83 6.70
CA ILE A 66 10.63 1.48 7.82
C ILE A 66 9.82 2.70 8.29
N PHE A 67 9.38 3.54 7.35
CA PHE A 67 8.61 4.75 7.66
C PHE A 67 7.26 4.43 8.32
N ASP A 68 6.60 3.34 7.94
CA ASP A 68 5.34 2.90 8.56
C ASP A 68 5.55 2.44 10.02
N ILE A 69 6.65 1.74 10.30
CA ILE A 69 7.04 1.38 11.68
C ILE A 69 7.33 2.65 12.51
N GLU A 70 8.02 3.61 11.91
CA GLU A 70 8.32 4.90 12.53
C GLU A 70 7.06 5.71 12.88
N ILE A 71 6.05 5.72 12.01
CA ILE A 71 4.75 6.34 12.30
C ILE A 71 4.02 5.58 13.41
N SER A 72 4.10 4.24 13.42
CA SER A 72 3.50 3.43 14.48
C SER A 72 4.03 3.82 15.88
N LEU A 73 5.32 4.18 15.97
CA LEU A 73 5.94 4.68 17.21
C LEU A 73 5.38 6.04 17.67
N LEU A 74 4.75 6.83 16.79
CA LEU A 74 4.07 8.08 17.15
C LEU A 74 2.65 7.84 17.71
N LEU A 75 2.05 6.67 17.48
CA LEU A 75 0.66 6.39 17.88
C LEU A 75 0.38 6.50 19.40
N PRO A 76 1.29 6.09 20.32
CA PRO A 76 1.11 6.25 21.75
C PRO A 76 0.94 7.70 22.23
N LEU A 77 1.34 8.68 21.42
CA LEU A 77 1.22 10.12 21.76
C LEU A 77 -0.24 10.56 21.84
N PHE A 78 -1.08 10.06 20.94
CA PHE A 78 -2.50 10.41 20.92
C PHE A 78 -3.27 9.79 22.10
N ILE A 79 -2.81 8.64 22.56
CA ILE A 79 -3.48 7.86 23.61
C ILE A 79 -3.05 8.30 25.01
N SER A 80 -1.79 8.71 25.19
CA SER A 80 -1.19 8.98 26.51
C SER A 80 -1.33 10.43 27.01
N ASN A 81 -2.00 11.31 26.26
CA ASN A 81 -2.15 12.73 26.58
C ASN A 81 -2.91 13.00 27.89
N SER A 82 -3.70 12.03 28.38
CA SER A 82 -4.49 12.18 29.61
C SER A 82 -3.76 11.80 30.90
N LEU A 83 -2.65 11.06 30.82
CA LEU A 83 -2.01 10.42 31.99
C LEU A 83 -0.59 10.92 32.27
N SER A 84 0.04 11.59 31.30
CA SER A 84 1.45 11.95 31.36
C SER A 84 1.66 13.46 31.56
N ASN A 85 2.84 13.83 32.07
CA ASN A 85 3.22 15.23 32.19
C ASN A 85 3.40 15.86 30.79
N MET A 86 2.67 16.94 30.52
CA MET A 86 2.64 17.61 29.21
C MET A 86 4.04 18.00 28.71
N LYS A 87 4.93 18.44 29.62
CA LYS A 87 6.30 18.84 29.25
C LYS A 87 7.15 17.66 28.76
N THR A 88 7.07 16.51 29.42
CA THR A 88 7.83 15.32 29.02
C THR A 88 7.30 14.73 27.72
N LEU A 89 5.98 14.76 27.51
CA LEU A 89 5.37 14.30 26.27
C LEU A 89 5.83 15.19 25.11
N MET A 90 5.72 16.53 25.22
CA MET A 90 6.23 17.46 24.20
C MET A 90 7.74 17.31 23.91
N LEU A 91 8.57 17.06 24.93
CA LEU A 91 10.00 16.85 24.72
C LEU A 91 10.24 15.55 23.94
N SER A 92 9.60 14.45 24.33
CA SER A 92 9.74 13.16 23.63
C SER A 92 9.25 13.21 22.18
N THR A 93 8.13 13.90 21.91
CA THR A 93 7.61 14.06 20.55
C THR A 93 8.54 14.88 19.68
N SER A 94 9.06 16.00 20.19
CA SER A 94 9.98 16.85 19.41
C SER A 94 11.27 16.12 19.04
N ILE A 95 11.80 15.28 19.93
CA ILE A 95 12.99 14.46 19.65
C ILE A 95 12.69 13.45 18.54
N ILE A 96 11.59 12.71 18.63
CA ILE A 96 11.22 11.70 17.62
C ILE A 96 10.97 12.40 16.26
N MET A 97 10.23 13.50 16.24
CA MET A 97 9.96 14.24 15.00
C MET A 97 11.24 14.75 14.33
N ASN A 98 12.21 15.25 15.10
CA ASN A 98 13.50 15.69 14.54
C ASN A 98 14.29 14.53 13.91
N ILE A 99 14.27 13.35 14.54
CA ILE A 99 14.95 12.16 13.99
C ILE A 99 14.33 11.76 12.65
N LEU A 100 13.00 11.75 12.53
CA LEU A 100 12.30 11.44 11.29
C LEU A 100 12.64 12.43 10.17
N ILE A 101 12.67 13.72 10.48
CA ILE A 101 13.04 14.77 9.51
C ILE A 101 14.46 14.56 9.00
N ILE A 102 15.40 14.24 9.90
CA ILE A 102 16.80 13.99 9.51
C ILE A 102 16.93 12.73 8.65
N GLY A 103 16.22 11.65 8.99
CA GLY A 103 16.21 10.40 8.20
C GLY A 103 15.80 10.65 6.76
N ILE A 104 14.70 11.38 6.56
CA ILE A 104 14.18 11.72 5.22
C ILE A 104 15.16 12.61 4.44
N LEU A 105 15.80 13.57 5.10
CA LEU A 105 16.81 14.42 4.47
C LEU A 105 18.03 13.63 4.01
N LEU A 106 18.46 12.62 4.79
CA LEU A 106 19.56 11.73 4.40
C LEU A 106 19.21 10.89 3.18
N GLU A 107 18.00 10.32 3.14
CA GLU A 107 17.51 9.53 2.00
C GLU A 107 17.38 10.36 0.73
N TRP A 108 16.90 11.60 0.86
CA TRP A 108 16.82 12.55 -0.26
C TRP A 108 18.21 12.82 -0.84
N ASN A 109 19.19 13.09 0.03
CA ASN A 109 20.57 13.37 -0.41
C ASN A 109 21.20 12.17 -1.12
N GLN A 110 20.78 10.94 -0.81
CA GLN A 110 21.25 9.74 -1.51
C GLN A 110 20.60 9.53 -2.88
N SER A 111 19.68 10.40 -3.29
CA SER A 111 19.00 10.34 -4.60
C SER A 111 18.25 9.03 -4.87
N ILE A 112 17.97 8.24 -3.83
CA ILE A 112 17.24 6.96 -3.92
C ILE A 112 15.82 7.17 -4.44
N LEU A 113 15.26 8.36 -4.22
CA LEU A 113 13.94 8.78 -4.69
C LEU A 113 13.95 9.40 -6.10
N ASN A 114 15.12 9.63 -6.72
CA ASN A 114 15.17 10.24 -8.04
C ASN A 114 14.86 9.20 -9.11
N TRP A 115 13.72 9.41 -9.78
CA TRP A 115 13.35 8.63 -10.94
C TRP A 115 14.15 9.13 -12.16
N LYS A 116 15.10 8.30 -12.64
CA LYS A 116 15.54 8.42 -14.03
C LYS A 116 14.53 7.66 -14.89
N ILE A 117 13.74 8.42 -15.65
CA ILE A 117 12.92 7.91 -16.75
C ILE A 117 13.81 7.15 -17.74
#